data_AF-A0A662ZDN2-F1
#
_entry.id   AF-A0A662ZDN2-F1
#
_cell.length_a   1.000
_cell.length_b   1.000
_cell.length_c   1.000
_cell.angle_alpha   90.00
_cell.angle_beta   90.00
_cell.angle_gamma   90.00
#
_symmetry.space_group_name_H-M   'P 1'
#
loop_
_entity.id
_entity.type
_entity.pdbx_description
1 polymer ?
#
loop_
_entity_poly.entity_id
_entity_poly.type
_entity_poly.pdbx_seq_one_letter_code
_entity_poly.pdbx_strand_id
1 'polypeptide(L)'
;MTDTPDIKWNYSSYTDKMGRTYIISYYNKWDHIKKQSRVAKRVHVGRLNADTGEVSLSKAFLEEHPEYICESVFYENNQLVVRSDEESQEIKKEAELDLSWRCDSISFGLTYTCLLTKKNTKE
;
A
#
# COMPACT_ATOMS: atom_id res chain seq x y z
N MET A 1 23.37 -25.34 14.18
CA MET A 1 22.70 -24.78 13.01
C MET A 1 21.26 -24.51 13.42
N THR A 2 20.97 -23.29 13.87
CA THR A 2 19.63 -22.89 14.28
C THR A 2 18.98 -22.21 13.10
N ASP A 3 18.30 -23.00 12.28
CA ASP A 3 17.37 -22.48 11.29
C ASP A 3 16.22 -21.83 12.06
N THR A 4 16.38 -20.57 12.48
CA THR A 4 15.22 -19.73 12.75
C THR A 4 14.56 -19.58 11.38
N PRO A 5 13.39 -20.20 11.14
CA PRO A 5 12.77 -20.12 9.82
C PRO A 5 12.61 -18.64 9.49
N ASP A 6 12.88 -18.24 8.25
CA ASP A 6 12.58 -16.91 7.75
C ASP A 6 11.10 -16.61 8.06
N ILE A 7 10.85 -15.93 9.18
CA ILE A 7 9.50 -15.60 9.62
C ILE A 7 9.02 -14.55 8.63
N LYS A 8 8.20 -14.98 7.68
CA LYS A 8 7.60 -14.07 6.71
C LYS A 8 6.55 -13.21 7.41
N TRP A 9 6.90 -11.96 7.62
CA TRP A 9 5.99 -10.93 8.08
C TRP A 9 5.10 -10.47 6.92
N ASN A 10 3.80 -10.34 7.21
CA ASN A 10 2.82 -9.76 6.31
C ASN A 10 2.33 -8.44 6.91
N TYR A 11 1.95 -7.50 6.05
CA TYR A 11 1.35 -6.24 6.48
C TYR A 11 -0.12 -6.20 6.11
N SER A 12 -0.90 -5.49 6.93
CA SER A 12 -2.30 -5.22 6.67
C SER A 12 -2.68 -3.86 7.21
N SER A 13 -3.58 -3.18 6.49
CA SER A 13 -4.20 -1.93 6.93
C SER A 13 -5.47 -2.21 7.72
N TYR A 14 -5.62 -1.54 8.85
CA TYR A 14 -6.81 -1.55 9.70
C TYR A 14 -7.37 -0.14 9.83
N THR A 15 -8.63 0.05 9.44
CA THR A 15 -9.32 1.34 9.58
C THR A 15 -10.28 1.29 10.77
N ASP A 16 -10.14 2.26 11.66
CA ASP A 16 -10.99 2.42 12.83
C ASP A 16 -12.31 3.13 12.47
N LYS A 17 -13.31 3.07 13.36
CA LYS A 17 -14.62 3.70 13.20
C LYS A 17 -14.54 5.23 13.00
N MET A 18 -13.47 5.85 13.48
CA MET A 18 -13.18 7.27 13.29
C MET A 18 -12.50 7.60 11.94
N GLY A 19 -12.36 6.63 11.04
CA GLY A 19 -11.73 6.82 9.72
C GLY A 19 -10.20 6.89 9.73
N ARG A 20 -9.55 6.57 10.86
CA ARG A 20 -8.09 6.53 10.97
C ARG A 20 -7.59 5.16 10.51
N THR A 21 -6.61 5.15 9.62
CA THR A 21 -6.00 3.92 9.11
C THR A 21 -4.65 3.67 9.77
N TYR A 22 -4.44 2.43 10.22
CA TYR A 22 -3.22 1.96 10.86
C TYR A 22 -2.64 0.78 10.11
N ILE A 23 -1.33 0.60 10.17
CA ILE A 23 -0.67 -0.57 9.60
C ILE A 23 -0.23 -1.48 10.72
N ILE A 24 -0.52 -2.77 10.54
CA ILE A 24 -0.18 -3.84 11.46
C ILE A 24 0.64 -4.86 10.68
N SER A 25 1.79 -5.24 11.24
CA SER A 25 2.55 -6.39 10.77
C SER A 25 2.17 -7.62 11.58
N TYR A 26 2.07 -8.76 10.93
CA TYR A 26 1.74 -10.01 11.58
C TYR A 26 2.37 -11.17 10.82
N TYR A 27 2.62 -12.27 11.54
CA TYR A 27 2.98 -13.52 10.92
C TYR A 27 2.09 -14.64 11.46
N ASN A 28 1.87 -15.63 10.61
CA ASN A 28 1.08 -16.80 10.94
C ASN A 28 2.01 -17.95 11.29
N LYS A 29 1.61 -18.74 12.30
CA LYS A 29 2.22 -20.02 12.62
C LYS A 29 1.18 -21.12 12.44
N TRP A 30 1.61 -22.25 11.90
CA TRP A 30 0.77 -23.44 11.83
C TRP A 30 0.57 -24.03 13.23
N ASP A 31 -0.68 -24.21 13.64
CA ASP A 31 -1.02 -24.92 14.88
C ASP A 31 -1.28 -26.40 14.55
N HIS A 32 -0.37 -27.28 14.98
CA HIS A 32 -0.44 -28.72 14.70
C HIS A 32 -1.64 -29.41 15.38
N ILE A 33 -2.12 -28.88 16.50
CA ILE A 33 -3.23 -29.49 17.26
C ILE A 33 -4.55 -29.21 16.53
N LYS A 34 -4.76 -27.94 16.18
CA LYS A 34 -6.00 -27.49 15.52
C LYS A 34 -5.98 -27.64 14.00
N LYS A 35 -4.83 -28.01 13.42
CA LYS A 35 -4.59 -28.14 11.97
C LYS A 35 -5.01 -26.89 11.20
N GLN A 36 -4.69 -25.72 11.75
CA GLN A 36 -5.06 -24.42 11.18
C GLN A 36 -3.90 -23.44 11.34
N SER A 37 -3.76 -22.51 10.39
CA SER A 37 -2.87 -21.37 10.54
C SER A 37 -3.50 -20.34 11.49
N ARG A 38 -2.73 -19.85 12.45
CA ARG A 38 -3.15 -18.79 13.38
C ARG A 38 -2.12 -17.69 13.43
N VAL A 39 -2.58 -16.47 13.65
CA VAL A 39 -1.69 -15.33 13.88
C VAL A 39 -0.93 -15.57 15.17
N ALA A 40 0.40 -15.59 15.08
CA ALA A 40 1.26 -15.85 16.22
C ALA A 40 1.62 -14.56 16.97
N LYS A 41 2.01 -13.51 16.23
CA LYS A 41 2.28 -12.18 16.77
C LYS A 41 1.68 -11.12 15.84
N ARG A 42 1.28 -10.01 16.44
CA ARG A 42 0.92 -8.76 15.76
C ARG A 42 1.76 -7.64 16.35
N VAL A 43 2.26 -6.76 15.49
CA VAL A 43 3.03 -5.58 15.87
C VAL A 43 2.41 -4.37 15.17
N HIS A 44 2.23 -3.30 15.92
CA HIS A 44 1.76 -2.04 15.35
C HIS A 44 2.93 -1.33 14.67
N VAL A 45 2.83 -1.14 13.36
CA VAL A 45 3.87 -0.47 12.57
C VAL A 45 3.72 1.03 12.72
N GLY A 46 2.52 1.56 12.47
CA GLY A 46 2.29 3.00 12.48
C GLY A 46 0.91 3.40 11.97
N ARG A 47 0.75 4.71 11.73
CA ARG A 47 -0.45 5.31 11.16
C ARG A 47 -0.24 5.60 9.68
N LEU A 48 -1.22 5.24 8.86
CA LEU A 48 -1.24 5.57 7.44
C LEU A 48 -1.96 6.90 7.22
N ASN A 49 -1.32 7.81 6.47
CA ASN A 49 -1.97 9.00 5.93
C ASN A 49 -2.68 8.61 4.63
N ALA A 50 -4.00 8.77 4.59
CA ALA A 50 -4.81 8.34 3.45
C ALA A 50 -4.54 9.16 2.18
N ASP A 51 -4.18 10.43 2.35
CA ASP A 51 -4.01 11.38 1.24
C ASP A 51 -2.65 11.21 0.55
N THR A 52 -1.59 10.96 1.33
CA THR A 52 -0.22 10.83 0.80
C THR A 52 0.25 9.39 0.68
N GLY A 53 -0.40 8.42 1.33
CA GLY A 53 0.07 7.03 1.40
C GLY A 53 1.29 6.83 2.32
N GLU A 54 1.74 7.88 2.99
CA GLU A 54 2.90 7.87 3.89
C GLU A 54 2.54 7.25 5.24
N VAL A 55 3.49 6.50 5.81
CA VAL A 55 3.36 5.80 7.08
C VAL A 55 4.15 6.51 8.15
N SER A 56 3.45 7.09 9.12
CA SER A 56 4.06 7.58 10.36
C SER A 56 4.37 6.39 11.26
N LEU A 57 5.63 5.92 11.21
CA LEU A 57 6.11 4.80 12.01
C LEU A 57 6.05 5.09 13.52
N SER A 58 5.68 4.07 14.29
CA SER A 58 5.64 4.15 15.75
C SER A 58 7.03 3.98 16.37
N LYS A 59 7.27 4.62 17.53
CA LYS A 59 8.57 4.55 18.23
C LYS A 59 9.00 3.11 18.54
N ALA A 60 8.05 2.26 18.97
CA ALA A 60 8.31 0.86 19.27
C ALA A 60 8.76 0.06 18.04
N PHE A 61 8.23 0.40 16.86
CA PHE A 61 8.62 -0.26 15.62
C PHE A 61 10.02 0.18 15.15
N LEU A 62 10.38 1.45 15.35
CA LEU A 62 11.70 1.98 15.02
C LEU A 62 12.82 1.42 15.92
N GLU A 63 12.50 1.08 17.17
CA GLU A 63 13.45 0.41 18.08
C GLU A 63 13.79 -1.01 17.61
N GLU A 64 12.81 -1.74 17.07
CA GLU A 64 13.02 -3.09 16.50
C GLU A 64 13.68 -3.05 15.11
N HIS A 65 13.42 -2.00 14.32
CA HIS A 65 13.91 -1.84 12.95
C HIS A 65 14.55 -0.46 12.74
N PRO A 66 15.81 -0.28 13.18
CA PRO A 66 16.49 1.00 13.08
C PRO A 66 16.80 1.43 11.63
N GLU A 67 16.69 0.51 10.68
CA GLU A 67 16.86 0.75 9.25
C GLU A 67 15.90 1.83 8.72
N TYR A 68 14.71 1.96 9.32
CA TYR A 68 13.68 2.90 8.87
C TYR A 68 13.71 4.28 9.58
N ILE A 69 14.75 4.58 10.37
CA ILE A 69 14.79 5.78 11.25
C ILE A 69 14.85 7.11 10.47
N CYS A 70 15.21 7.11 9.19
CA CYS A 70 15.36 8.34 8.41
C CYS A 70 14.69 8.31 7.04
N GLU A 71 13.84 7.32 6.78
CA GLU A 71 13.32 7.09 5.44
C GLU A 71 11.82 7.42 5.33
N SER A 72 11.44 7.98 4.18
CA SER A 72 10.02 8.17 3.86
C SER A 72 9.39 6.82 3.48
N VAL A 73 8.65 6.24 4.44
CA VAL A 73 8.04 4.92 4.26
C VAL A 73 6.61 5.07 3.76
N PHE A 74 6.34 4.47 2.61
CA PHE A 74 5.03 4.40 1.98
C PHE A 74 4.45 3.00 2.11
N TYR A 75 3.12 2.90 2.09
CA TYR A 75 2.42 1.62 2.10
C TYR A 75 1.77 1.35 0.75
N GLU A 76 2.32 0.38 0.01
CA GLU A 76 1.84 -0.01 -1.31
C GLU A 76 1.77 -1.53 -1.41
N ASN A 77 0.73 -2.08 -2.03
CA ASN A 77 0.59 -3.52 -2.29
C ASN A 77 0.83 -4.44 -1.06
N ASN A 78 0.40 -4.01 0.12
CA ASN A 78 0.62 -4.70 1.41
C ASN A 78 2.10 -4.88 1.79
N GLN A 79 2.95 -3.95 1.37
CA GLN A 79 4.37 -3.88 1.70
C GLN A 79 4.75 -2.46 2.08
N LEU A 80 5.79 -2.34 2.91
CA LEU A 80 6.42 -1.06 3.22
C LEU A 80 7.47 -0.79 2.14
N VAL A 81 7.28 0.29 1.39
CA VAL A 81 8.19 0.74 0.35
C VAL A 81 8.90 1.97 0.86
N VAL A 82 10.22 1.89 0.90
CA VAL A 82 11.09 3.03 1.16
C VAL A 82 11.20 3.80 -0.15
N ARG A 83 10.84 5.08 -0.13
CA ARG A 83 11.05 5.98 -1.26
C ARG A 83 12.07 7.07 -0.90
N SER A 84 12.69 7.59 -1.94
CA SER A 84 13.60 8.72 -1.81
C SER A 84 12.84 10.00 -1.43
N ASP A 85 13.53 10.94 -0.79
CA ASP A 85 12.92 12.19 -0.34
C ASP A 85 12.29 12.98 -1.49
N GLU A 86 12.87 12.92 -2.70
CA GLU A 86 12.38 13.61 -3.90
C GLU A 86 11.02 13.07 -4.34
N GLU A 87 10.87 11.75 -4.45
CA GLU A 87 9.61 11.08 -4.79
C GLU A 87 8.54 11.35 -3.72
N SER A 88 8.94 11.37 -2.45
CA SER A 88 8.02 11.67 -1.35
C SER A 88 7.43 13.08 -1.45
N GLN A 89 8.24 14.04 -1.89
CA GLN A 89 7.81 15.43 -2.07
C GLN A 89 6.90 15.59 -3.29
N GLU A 90 7.16 14.84 -4.36
CA GLU A 90 6.29 14.83 -5.54
C GLU A 90 4.90 14.29 -5.20
N ILE A 91 4.82 13.16 -4.48
CA ILE A 91 3.53 12.60 -4.03
C ILE A 91 2.77 13.57 -3.12
N LYS A 92 3.48 14.26 -2.21
CA LYS A 92 2.87 15.29 -1.35
C LYS A 92 2.33 16.45 -2.16
N LYS A 93 3.08 16.93 -3.16
CA LYS A 93 2.61 17.98 -4.07
C LYS A 93 1.39 17.51 -4.86
N GLU A 94 1.40 16.29 -5.39
CA GLU A 94 0.27 15.71 -6.12
C GLU A 94 -0.99 15.59 -5.25
N ALA A 95 -0.85 15.17 -3.99
CA ALA A 95 -1.95 15.09 -3.04
C ALA A 95 -2.55 16.46 -2.68
N GLU A 96 -1.74 17.52 -2.73
CA GLU A 96 -2.17 18.90 -2.49
C GLU A 96 -2.82 19.56 -3.73
N LEU A 97 -2.68 18.98 -4.93
CA LEU A 97 -3.31 19.55 -6.12
C LEU A 97 -4.83 19.44 -6.02
N ASP A 98 -5.52 20.57 -6.16
CA ASP A 98 -6.98 20.62 -6.28
C ASP A 98 -7.41 20.04 -7.62
N LEU A 99 -7.69 18.74 -7.60
CA LEU A 99 -8.17 17.95 -8.73
C LEU A 99 -9.71 17.96 -8.80
N SER A 100 -10.40 18.92 -8.20
CA SER A 100 -11.87 19.04 -8.28
C SER A 100 -12.43 19.12 -9.71
N TRP A 101 -11.61 19.56 -10.66
CA TRP A 101 -11.93 19.58 -12.09
C TRP A 101 -11.76 18.22 -12.79
N ARG A 102 -11.06 17.26 -12.15
CA ARG A 102 -10.84 15.91 -12.67
C ARG A 102 -12.06 15.06 -12.33
N CYS A 103 -12.87 14.75 -13.33
CA CYS A 103 -13.95 13.77 -13.17
C CYS A 103 -13.35 12.37 -12.97
N ASP A 104 -13.30 11.86 -11.75
CA ASP A 104 -12.88 10.48 -11.44
C ASP A 104 -13.86 9.41 -11.97
N SER A 105 -14.99 9.84 -12.56
CA SER A 105 -16.00 8.99 -13.19
C SER A 105 -15.68 8.63 -14.65
N ILE A 106 -14.40 8.52 -15.03
CA ILE A 106 -14.04 7.91 -16.32
C ILE A 106 -14.06 6.40 -16.13
N SER A 107 -15.24 5.81 -16.30
CA SER A 107 -15.37 4.37 -16.49
C SER A 107 -14.75 4.00 -17.84
N PHE A 108 -13.75 3.11 -17.84
CA PHE A 108 -13.21 2.52 -19.06
C PHE A 108 -14.26 1.60 -19.69
N GLY A 109 -15.24 2.18 -20.37
CA GLY A 109 -16.26 1.49 -21.12
C GLY A 109 -16.69 2.36 -22.30
N LEU A 110 -16.68 1.76 -23.50
CA LEU A 110 -16.89 2.33 -24.85
C LEU A 110 -15.60 2.76 -25.57
N THR A 111 -15.31 2.35 -26.82
CA THR A 111 -16.12 1.60 -27.80
C THR A 111 -15.22 0.94 -28.87
N TYR A 112 -15.48 -0.32 -29.19
CA TYR A 112 -14.86 -1.09 -30.28
C TYR A 112 -15.32 -0.67 -31.69
N THR A 113 -15.57 0.62 -31.97
CA THR A 113 -16.17 1.04 -33.25
C THR A 113 -15.51 2.28 -33.84
N CYS A 114 -14.25 2.19 -34.25
CA CYS A 114 -13.66 3.12 -35.21
C CYS A 114 -12.79 2.41 -36.26
N LEU A 115 -13.29 1.35 -36.89
CA LEU A 115 -12.68 0.82 -38.12
C LEU A 115 -13.77 0.28 -39.06
N LEU A 116 -14.44 1.16 -39.79
CA LEU A 116 -14.89 0.82 -41.14
C LEU A 116 -14.23 1.81 -42.11
N THR A 117 -13.14 1.29 -42.66
CA THR A 117 -12.32 1.83 -43.73
C THR A 117 -13.18 2.38 -44.88
N LYS A 118 -12.86 3.60 -45.31
CA LYS A 118 -13.25 4.19 -46.60
C LYS A 118 -13.18 3.12 -47.71
N LYS A 119 -14.32 2.71 -48.27
CA LYS A 119 -14.35 1.98 -49.54
C LYS A 119 -14.51 2.97 -50.68
N ASN A 120 -13.36 3.30 -51.27
CA ASN A 120 -13.07 3.44 -52.70
C ASN A 120 -14.13 4.10 -53.59
N THR A 121 -13.81 5.34 -53.96
CA THR A 121 -13.95 5.89 -55.31
C THR A 121 -13.79 4.84 -56.42
N LYS A 122 -14.75 4.84 -57.35
CA LYS A 122 -14.77 4.44 -58.77
C LYS A 122 -16.24 4.59 -59.20
N GLU A 123 -16.67 5.23 -60.27
CA GLU A 123 -16.11 5.93 -61.44
C GLU A 123 -17.21 6.89 -61.91
#